data_AF-A0A852VJ51-F1
#
_entry.id   AF-A0A852VJ51-F1
#
_cell.length_a   1.000
_cell.length_b   1.000
_cell.length_c   1.000
_cell.angle_alpha   90.00
_cell.angle_beta   90.00
_cell.angle_gamma   90.00
#
_symmetry.space_group_name_H-M   'P 1'
#
loop_
_entity.id
_entity.type
_entity.pdbx_description
1 polymer ?
#
loop_
_entity_poly.entity_id
_entity_poly.type
_entity_poly.pdbx_seq_one_letter_code
_entity_poly.pdbx_strand_id
1 'polypeptide(L)' 'MAERGQVIGFENGVVRVEVEDGVWLRQLVSMRRQLAAELSRISGVPVSEIHFDKKGNYKR' A
#
# COMPACT_ATOMS: atom_id res chain seq x y z
N MET A 1 -9.75 -8.11 13.55
CA MET A 1 -9.97 -8.43 12.13
C MET A 1 -9.44 -7.25 11.33
N ALA A 2 -8.97 -7.44 10.09
CA ALA A 2 -7.91 -6.64 9.44
C ALA A 2 -8.10 -5.10 9.42
N GLU A 3 -7.45 -4.39 10.34
CA GLU A 3 -7.22 -2.92 10.29
C GLU A 3 -5.71 -2.60 10.25
N ARG A 4 -4.90 -3.49 9.66
CA ARG A 4 -3.43 -3.42 9.73
C ARG A 4 -2.79 -2.49 8.69
N GLY A 5 -3.60 -2.00 7.75
CA GLY A 5 -3.20 -0.94 6.84
C GLY A 5 -4.38 -0.23 6.19
N GLN A 6 -4.18 1.04 5.84
CA GLN A 6 -5.19 1.94 5.31
C GLN A 6 -4.68 2.58 4.03
N VAL A 7 -5.49 2.55 2.96
CA VAL A 7 -5.21 3.34 1.76
C VAL A 7 -5.49 4.81 2.07
N ILE A 8 -4.48 5.64 1.83
CA ILE A 8 -4.45 7.07 2.20
C ILE A 8 -4.41 7.98 0.97
N GLY A 9 -4.15 7.41 -0.20
CA GLY A 9 -4.12 8.17 -1.45
C GLY A 9 -3.86 7.28 -2.65
N PHE A 10 -4.24 7.79 -3.82
CA PHE A 10 -3.92 7.22 -5.11
C PHE A 10 -3.65 8.35 -6.10
N GLU A 11 -2.41 8.44 -6.57
CA GLU A 11 -1.98 9.50 -7.48
C GLU A 11 -1.00 8.94 -8.50
N ASN A 12 -1.15 9.29 -9.77
CA ASN A 12 -0.25 8.88 -10.86
C ASN A 12 0.03 7.35 -10.92
N GLY A 13 -0.99 6.52 -10.63
CA GLY A 13 -0.83 5.06 -10.63
C GLY A 13 -0.16 4.49 -9.38
N VAL A 14 0.17 5.32 -8.38
CA VAL A 14 0.79 4.89 -7.13
C VAL A 14 -0.25 4.91 -6.02
N VAL A 15 -0.48 3.76 -5.39
CA VAL A 15 -1.32 3.64 -4.20
C VAL A 15 -0.45 3.87 -2.97
N ARG A 16 -0.86 4.78 -2.09
CA ARG A 16 -0.22 5.00 -0.80
C ARG A 16 -0.99 4.28 0.29
N VAL A 17 -0.29 3.51 1.10
CA VAL A 17 -0.85 2.69 2.18
C VAL A 17 -0.09 2.97 3.47
N GLU A 18 -0.81 3.37 4.50
CA GLU A 18 -0.30 3.40 5.86
C GLU A 18 -0.44 2.03 6.50
N VAL A 19 0.56 1.62 7.28
CA VAL A 19 0.57 0.37 8.04
C VAL A 19 0.87 0.63 9.51
N GLU A 20 0.34 -0.20 10.39
CA GLU A 20 0.42 0.03 11.85
C GLU A 20 1.86 -0.05 12.40
N ASP A 21 2.63 -1.04 11.94
CA ASP A 21 3.98 -1.30 12.46
C ASP A 21 4.98 -1.77 11.38
N GLY A 22 6.24 -1.95 11.81
CA GLY A 22 7.33 -2.37 10.94
C GLY A 22 7.29 -3.85 10.53
N VAL A 23 6.55 -4.71 11.25
CA VAL A 23 6.35 -6.11 10.87
C VAL A 23 5.39 -6.15 9.68
N TRP A 24 4.27 -5.44 9.76
CA TRP A 24 3.32 -5.26 8.65
C TRP A 24 3.96 -4.62 7.44
N LEU A 25 4.79 -3.59 7.66
CA LEU A 25 5.54 -2.96 6.57
C LEU A 25 6.38 -3.97 5.80
N ARG A 26 7.21 -4.76 6.50
CA ARG A 26 8.09 -5.74 5.84
C ARG A 26 7.31 -6.82 5.12
N GLN A 27 6.21 -7.30 5.72
CA GLN A 27 5.37 -8.32 5.10
C GLN A 27 4.68 -7.81 3.85
N LEU A 28 4.13 -6.60 3.88
CA LEU A 28 3.42 -6.04 2.72
C LEU A 28 4.38 -5.61 1.61
N VAL A 29 5.57 -5.12 1.95
CA VAL A 29 6.63 -4.81 0.99
C VAL A 29 7.08 -6.08 0.23
N SER A 30 7.17 -7.24 0.89
CA SER A 30 7.54 -8.49 0.21
C SER A 30 6.50 -8.94 -0.81
N MET A 31 5.23 -8.58 -0.59
CA MET A 31 4.09 -8.91 -1.47
C MET A 31 3.74 -7.77 -2.45
N ARG A 32 4.47 -6.66 -2.44
CA ARG A 32 4.13 -5.41 -3.14
C ARG A 32 3.74 -5.59 -4.61
N ARG A 33 4.51 -6.36 -5.37
CA ARG A 33 4.26 -6.57 -6.82
C ARG A 33 2.98 -7.36 -7.06
N GLN A 34 2.74 -8.40 -6.26
CA GLN A 34 1.52 -9.20 -6.37
C GLN A 34 0.30 -8.34 -6.03
N LEU A 35 0.36 -7.59 -4.93
CA LEU A 35 -0.71 -6.70 -4.51
C LEU A 35 -1.01 -5.62 -5.56
N ALA A 36 0.01 -5.04 -6.20
CA ALA A 36 -0.19 -4.04 -7.25
C ALA A 36 -0.93 -4.63 -8.46
N ALA A 37 -0.54 -5.83 -8.89
CA ALA A 37 -1.18 -6.53 -10.00
C ALA A 37 -2.63 -6.92 -9.66
N GLU A 38 -2.86 -7.45 -8.45
CA GLU A 38 -4.19 -7.80 -7.99
C GLU A 38 -5.10 -6.58 -7.84
N LEU A 39 -4.61 -5.48 -7.27
CA LEU A 39 -5.35 -4.24 -7.17
C LEU A 39 -5.69 -3.66 -8.54
N SER A 40 -4.76 -3.67 -9.49
CA SER A 40 -5.05 -3.21 -10.84
C SER A 40 -6.14 -4.06 -11.50
N ARG A 41 -6.06 -5.38 -11.34
CA ARG A 41 -7.05 -6.32 -11.88
C ARG A 41 -8.44 -6.13 -11.28
N ILE A 42 -8.52 -5.94 -9.96
CA ILE A 42 -9.81 -5.85 -9.24
C ILE A 42 -10.44 -4.47 -9.42
N SER A 43 -9.65 -3.40 -9.37
CA SER A 43 -10.16 -2.03 -9.46
C SER A 43 -10.44 -1.58 -10.90
N GLY A 44 -9.85 -2.25 -11.90
CA GLY A 44 -9.88 -1.79 -13.29
C GLY A 44 -9.08 -0.51 -13.55
N VAL A 45 -8.31 -0.05 -12.56
CA VAL A 45 -7.46 1.15 -12.66
C VAL A 45 -6.00 0.70 -12.84
N PRO A 46 -5.20 1.37 -13.68
CA PRO A 46 -3.77 1.07 -13.79
C PRO A 46 -3.05 1.42 -12.48
N VAL A 47 -2.67 0.39 -11.73
CA VAL A 47 -1.81 0.52 -10.54
C VAL A 47 -0.40 0.11 -10.93
N SER A 48 0.52 1.06 -10.89
CA SER A 48 1.93 0.89 -11.23
C SER A 48 2.77 0.45 -10.03
N GLU A 49 2.45 0.98 -8.83
CA GLU A 49 3.19 0.68 -7.61
C GLU A 49 2.32 0.87 -6.36
N ILE A 50 2.71 0.24 -5.25
CA ILE A 50 2.19 0.51 -3.91
C ILE A 50 3.33 0.99 -3.02
N HIS A 51 3.17 2.14 -2.40
CA HIS A 51 4.08 2.68 -1.39
C HIS A 51 3.47 2.42 -0.01
N PHE A 52 4.25 1.76 0.84
CA PHE A 52 3.87 1.46 2.21
C PHE A 52 4.65 2.34 3.17
N ASP A 53 3.95 3.01 4.07
CA ASP A 53 4.53 3.84 5.11
C ASP A 53 3.98 3.44 6.48
N LYS A 54 4.80 3.57 7.53
CA LYS A 54 4.28 3.39 8.89
C LYS A 54 3.37 4.57 9.25
N LYS A 55 2.24 4.29 9.89
CA LYS A 55 1.34 5.30 10.46
C LYS A 55 2.15 6.31 11.30
N GLY A 56 2.05 7.59 10.94
CA GLY A 56 2.80 8.68 11.58
C GLY A 56 4.20 8.97 10.99
N ASN A 57 4.63 8.28 9.94
CA ASN A 57 5.91 8.56 9.25
C ASN A 57 5.80 9.62 8.14
N TYR A 58 4.81 10.51 8.18
CA TYR A 58 4.75 11.65 7.25
C TYR A 58 5.77 12.67 7.69
N LYS A 59 7.00 12.50 7.21
CA LYS A 59 7.93 13.62 7.19
C LYS A 59 7.34 14.70 6.29
N ARG A 60 7.06 15.85 6.92
CA ARG A 60 6.86 17.17 6.30
C ARG A 60 7.88 17.44 5.21
#